data_AF-A0A7W8VIZ3-F1
#
_entry.id   AF-A0A7W8VIZ3-F1
#
_cell.length_a   1.000
_cell.length_b   1.000
_cell.length_c   1.000
_cell.angle_alpha   90.00
_cell.angle_beta   90.00
_cell.angle_gamma   90.00
#
_symmetry.space_group_name_H-M   'P 1'
#
loop_
_entity.id
_entity.type
_entity.pdbx_description
1 polymer ?
#
loop_
_entity_poly.entity_id
_entity_poly.type
_entity_poly.pdbx_seq_one_letter_code
_entity_poly.pdbx_strand_id
1 'polypeptide(L)'
;MGSNYFGITDTGKLRSNNEDTFIAEKITDTDFVIACVIDGVGGYKGGEVAAAIARKAILKLLDSPGGDLSLLMQATIAEANDQIIAAKLQNKEYEDMACVLTLALVDLNKNQLYYAHVGDTRLYLLRDHSLIKISKDQSFVGFMEDSGRLTEEQAMSHPKRNEINKALGFTGNIGVQEDYIETGHSPFLPGDTILLCSDGLSDMVNKQGITNILVKEGTLEQKGNELVNTANLNGGKDNITVVLVKNNKESYAHEATRPITPLKKKKNLHAVQEATLDRVENEQHLATTDQLPAKLNPAKGMNVWLMVFGLIVLVAIAYFILRKNTDNTDQFIPVDNAQQVEQTAEFKLQDTLNKLKGNILILNDSVFKSPIVISKPISITRDSLYLKAEGTIVLKSDSGYNGQPFFIAAANKSTLLENFTFENFKNITALQKKGVLLKDVKFIKTDSLTNRSNP
;
A
#
# COMPACT_ATOMS: atom_id res chain seq x y z
N MET A 1 7.00 -8.19 34.11
CA MET A 1 6.19 -7.81 32.93
C MET A 1 6.85 -6.57 32.35
N GLY A 2 7.34 -6.64 31.11
CA GLY A 2 7.97 -5.47 30.46
C GLY A 2 6.92 -4.41 30.12
N SER A 3 7.36 -3.16 29.96
CA SER A 3 6.53 -2.09 29.41
C SER A 3 6.04 -2.44 28.00
N ASN A 4 4.82 -2.03 27.66
CA ASN A 4 4.24 -2.22 26.32
C ASN A 4 4.79 -1.26 25.28
N TYR A 5 5.70 -0.38 25.69
CA TYR A 5 6.37 0.58 24.85
C TYR A 5 7.81 0.72 25.31
N PHE A 6 8.68 1.11 24.39
CA PHE A 6 10.09 1.35 24.63
C PHE A 6 10.58 2.39 23.63
N GLY A 7 11.43 3.31 24.06
CA GLY A 7 12.07 4.29 23.18
C GLY A 7 13.55 4.41 23.50
N ILE A 8 14.36 4.58 22.47
CA ILE A 8 15.81 4.78 22.59
C ILE A 8 16.28 5.73 21.48
N THR A 9 17.27 6.55 21.80
CA THR A 9 17.99 7.38 20.83
C THR A 9 19.49 7.24 21.08
N ASP A 10 20.28 7.23 20.00
CA ASP A 10 21.73 7.15 20.01
C ASP A 10 22.30 8.16 19.03
N THR A 11 23.40 8.83 19.39
CA THR A 11 24.03 9.85 18.54
C THR A 11 24.54 9.27 17.21
N GLY A 12 24.74 7.95 17.10
CA GLY A 12 25.43 7.35 15.98
C GLY A 12 26.95 7.40 16.13
N LYS A 13 27.67 6.88 15.15
CA LYS A 13 29.14 6.81 15.14
C LYS A 13 29.80 8.06 14.56
N LEU A 14 29.14 8.75 13.64
CA LEU A 14 29.75 9.84 12.86
C LEU A 14 29.30 11.24 13.28
N ARG A 15 28.24 11.37 14.08
CA ARG A 15 27.78 12.66 14.60
C ARG A 15 28.38 12.93 15.98
N SER A 16 28.54 14.21 16.32
CA SER A 16 29.00 14.67 17.65
C SER A 16 27.88 15.18 18.54
N ASN A 17 26.69 15.39 17.97
CA ASN A 17 25.49 15.87 18.64
C ASN A 17 24.29 15.00 18.25
N ASN A 18 23.32 14.87 19.15
CA ASN A 18 22.06 14.20 18.88
C ASN A 18 20.95 15.25 18.74
N GLU A 19 20.48 15.45 17.51
CA GLU A 19 19.38 16.36 17.17
C GLU A 19 18.02 15.65 17.21
N ASP A 20 18.01 14.32 17.32
CA ASP A 20 16.79 13.54 17.50
C ASP A 20 16.27 13.61 18.93
N THR A 21 14.96 13.45 19.07
CA THR A 21 14.31 13.12 20.33
C THR A 21 13.09 12.24 20.12
N PHE A 22 12.51 11.74 21.20
CA PHE A 22 11.35 10.87 21.14
C PHE A 22 10.38 11.04 22.31
N ILE A 23 9.20 10.45 22.15
CA ILE A 23 8.20 10.24 23.20
C ILE A 23 7.81 8.76 23.17
N ALA A 24 7.77 8.12 24.34
CA ALA A 24 7.31 6.74 24.50
C ALA A 24 6.72 6.60 25.91
N GLU A 25 5.47 7.03 26.08
CA GLU A 25 4.84 7.10 27.40
C GLU A 25 3.33 6.81 27.35
N LYS A 26 2.80 6.26 28.44
CA LYS A 26 1.37 6.13 28.65
C LYS A 26 0.84 7.43 29.24
N ILE A 27 -0.26 7.96 28.69
CA ILE A 27 -0.93 9.13 29.25
C ILE A 27 -1.61 8.71 30.57
N THR A 28 -1.33 9.47 31.63
CA THR A 28 -1.87 9.23 32.99
C THR A 28 -3.39 9.11 32.95
N ASP A 29 -3.94 8.15 33.70
CA ASP A 29 -5.39 7.92 33.83
C ASP A 29 -6.16 7.61 32.53
N THR A 30 -5.46 7.26 31.44
CA THR A 30 -6.08 6.81 30.17
C THR A 30 -5.52 5.46 29.73
N ASP A 31 -6.01 4.91 28.61
CA ASP A 31 -5.43 3.73 27.94
C ASP A 31 -4.60 4.10 26.70
N PHE A 32 -4.26 5.38 26.56
CA PHE A 32 -3.49 5.86 25.43
C PHE A 32 -1.99 5.78 25.68
N VAL A 33 -1.25 5.38 24.65
CA VAL A 33 0.22 5.49 24.58
C VAL A 33 0.57 6.51 23.50
N ILE A 34 1.35 7.53 23.87
CA ILE A 34 1.98 8.45 22.92
C ILE A 34 3.33 7.84 22.52
N ALA A 35 3.51 7.65 21.22
CA ALA A 35 4.78 7.30 20.62
C ALA A 35 5.13 8.34 19.56
N CYS A 36 6.31 8.93 19.63
CA CYS A 36 6.74 9.94 18.67
C CYS A 36 8.24 9.82 18.43
N VAL A 37 8.65 9.94 17.17
CA VAL A 37 10.05 10.20 16.80
C VAL A 37 10.10 11.56 16.13
N ILE A 38 11.06 12.38 16.56
CA ILE A 38 11.27 13.73 16.08
C ILE A 38 12.74 13.85 15.73
N ASP A 39 13.04 14.19 14.50
CA ASP A 39 14.39 14.35 13.97
C ASP A 39 14.62 15.82 13.64
N GLY A 40 15.60 16.41 14.31
CA GLY A 40 15.97 17.80 14.19
C GLY A 40 16.83 18.03 12.96
N VAL A 41 16.37 18.89 12.05
CA VAL A 41 17.10 19.29 10.85
C VAL A 41 17.53 20.75 10.97
N GLY A 42 18.83 21.03 10.95
CA GLY A 42 19.30 22.42 11.15
C GLY A 42 20.75 22.74 10.81
N GLY A 43 21.55 21.81 10.28
CA GLY A 43 22.99 22.06 10.10
C GLY A 43 23.65 22.41 11.44
N TYR A 44 24.64 23.32 11.46
CA TYR A 44 25.52 23.47 12.62
C TYR A 44 24.83 23.87 13.95
N LYS A 45 23.61 24.45 13.97
CA LYS A 45 22.96 24.94 15.20
C LYS A 45 21.43 25.06 15.10
N GLY A 46 20.69 24.12 15.70
CA GLY A 46 19.27 24.35 16.02
C GLY A 46 18.33 23.16 15.85
N GLY A 47 18.76 22.05 15.25
CA GLY A 47 17.92 20.87 15.08
C GLY A 47 17.40 20.35 16.43
N GLU A 48 18.26 20.25 17.44
CA GLU A 48 17.86 19.80 18.78
C GLU A 48 16.84 20.75 19.45
N VAL A 49 16.91 22.06 19.13
CA VAL A 49 16.00 23.08 19.66
C VAL A 49 14.62 22.93 19.02
N ALA A 50 14.55 22.78 17.70
CA ALA A 50 13.29 22.53 16.99
C ALA A 50 12.63 21.22 17.46
N ALA A 51 13.42 20.15 17.59
CA ALA A 51 12.96 18.86 18.09
C ALA A 51 12.42 18.95 19.53
N ALA A 52 13.11 19.69 20.41
CA ALA A 52 12.67 19.92 21.79
C ALA A 52 11.39 20.74 21.90
N ILE A 53 11.23 21.78 21.06
CA ILE A 53 9.99 22.57 20.98
C ILE A 53 8.82 21.68 20.55
N ALA A 54 8.98 20.91 19.47
CA ALA A 54 7.95 20.00 19.00
C ALA A 54 7.56 18.96 20.06
N ARG A 55 8.55 18.33 20.71
CA ARG A 55 8.32 17.38 21.81
C ARG A 55 7.49 18.00 22.93
N LYS A 56 7.84 19.21 23.36
CA LYS A 56 7.14 19.92 24.44
C LYS A 56 5.69 20.26 24.05
N ALA A 57 5.47 20.71 22.82
CA ALA A 57 4.13 21.02 22.32
C ALA A 57 3.24 19.76 22.30
N ILE A 58 3.76 18.63 21.81
CA ILE A 58 3.05 17.35 21.74
C ILE A 58 2.64 16.88 23.14
N LEU A 59 3.58 16.83 24.08
CA LEU A 59 3.31 16.39 25.45
C LEU A 59 2.26 17.27 26.14
N LYS A 60 2.28 18.58 25.89
CA LYS A 60 1.34 19.52 26.49
C LYS A 60 -0.08 19.36 25.91
N LEU A 61 -0.21 19.21 24.60
CA LEU A 61 -1.51 19.24 23.92
C LEU A 61 -2.21 17.88 23.91
N LEU A 62 -1.46 16.78 24.06
CA LEU A 62 -1.99 15.42 24.10
C LEU A 62 -2.08 14.84 25.52
N ASP A 63 -1.93 15.65 26.56
CA ASP A 63 -2.04 15.19 27.97
C ASP A 63 -3.46 14.69 28.34
N SER A 64 -4.47 15.05 27.55
CA SER A 64 -5.85 14.59 27.75
C SER A 64 -6.58 14.48 26.40
N PRO A 65 -6.31 13.42 25.62
CA PRO A 65 -6.83 13.28 24.27
C PRO A 65 -8.34 13.04 24.30
N GLY A 66 -9.06 13.78 23.47
CA GLY A 66 -10.51 13.70 23.34
C GLY A 66 -10.99 14.28 22.01
N GLY A 67 -12.27 14.07 21.70
CA GLY A 67 -12.85 14.51 20.43
C GLY A 67 -12.31 13.71 19.23
N ASP A 68 -12.19 14.37 18.08
CA ASP A 68 -11.55 13.80 16.89
C ASP A 68 -10.03 13.81 17.07
N LEU A 69 -9.46 12.63 17.29
CA LEU A 69 -8.03 12.47 17.54
C LEU A 69 -7.18 12.86 16.33
N SER A 70 -7.66 12.64 15.10
CA SER A 70 -6.89 13.00 13.90
C SER A 70 -6.76 14.53 13.80
N LEU A 71 -7.87 15.24 14.04
CA LEU A 71 -7.89 16.70 14.06
C LEU A 71 -7.05 17.26 15.22
N LEU A 72 -7.13 16.64 16.41
CA LEU A 72 -6.31 17.03 17.57
C LEU A 72 -4.81 16.88 17.28
N MET A 73 -4.39 15.77 16.67
CA MET A 73 -2.99 15.53 16.31
C MET A 73 -2.52 16.51 15.22
N GLN A 74 -3.36 16.81 14.22
CA GLN A 74 -3.06 17.81 13.20
C GLN A 74 -2.87 19.21 13.81
N ALA A 75 -3.78 19.62 14.70
CA ALA A 75 -3.68 20.89 15.42
C ALA A 75 -2.44 20.94 16.32
N THR A 76 -2.08 19.82 16.95
CA THR A 76 -0.88 19.69 17.78
C THR A 76 0.40 19.91 16.97
N ILE A 77 0.51 19.31 15.78
CA ILE A 77 1.65 19.49 14.88
C ILE A 77 1.70 20.92 14.33
N ALA A 78 0.56 21.52 13.99
CA ALA A 78 0.49 22.90 13.54
C ALA A 78 0.96 23.88 14.62
N GLU A 79 0.52 23.71 15.87
CA GLU A 79 0.97 24.52 17.00
C GLU A 79 2.47 24.33 17.29
N ALA A 80 2.99 23.10 17.18
CA ALA A 80 4.43 22.84 17.28
C ALA A 80 5.22 23.62 16.21
N ASN A 81 4.74 23.63 14.96
CA ASN A 81 5.34 24.42 13.88
C ASN A 81 5.33 25.91 14.20
N ASP A 82 4.20 26.44 14.66
CA ASP A 82 4.06 27.87 14.95
C ASP A 82 4.98 28.31 16.11
N GLN A 83 5.17 27.46 17.13
CA GLN A 83 6.15 27.69 18.19
C GLN A 83 7.60 27.67 17.67
N ILE A 84 7.94 26.77 16.74
CA ILE A 84 9.24 26.74 16.08
C ILE A 84 9.44 28.05 15.31
N ILE A 85 8.49 28.43 14.43
CA ILE A 85 8.56 29.68 13.65
C ILE A 85 8.71 30.90 14.57
N ALA A 86 7.95 30.97 15.67
CA ALA A 86 8.06 32.07 16.64
C ALA A 86 9.46 32.14 17.28
N ALA A 87 10.05 31.00 17.62
CA ALA A 87 11.39 30.94 18.18
C ALA A 87 12.48 31.33 17.14
N LYS A 88 12.30 30.98 15.85
CA LYS A 88 13.18 31.43 14.75
C LYS A 88 13.22 32.96 14.63
N LEU A 89 12.07 33.61 14.81
CA LEU A 89 11.97 35.08 14.78
C LEU A 89 12.66 35.77 15.96
N GLN A 90 12.85 35.07 17.09
CA GLN A 90 13.47 35.62 18.30
C GLN A 90 14.99 35.47 18.32
N ASN A 91 15.55 34.44 17.67
CA ASN A 91 16.98 34.20 17.63
C ASN A 91 17.46 33.85 16.21
N LYS A 92 18.23 34.75 15.61
CA LYS A 92 18.84 34.56 14.28
C LYS A 92 19.75 33.34 14.20
N GLU A 93 20.34 32.90 15.31
CA GLU A 93 21.18 31.69 15.32
C GLU A 93 20.37 30.42 14.99
N TYR A 94 19.04 30.46 15.12
CA TYR A 94 18.13 29.35 14.83
C TYR A 94 17.28 29.60 13.58
N GLU A 95 17.66 30.55 12.72
CA GLU A 95 16.87 30.91 11.53
C GLU A 95 16.66 29.73 10.56
N ASP A 96 17.51 28.71 10.61
CA ASP A 96 17.39 27.50 9.78
C ASP A 96 16.86 26.28 10.55
N MET A 97 16.53 26.40 11.85
CA MET A 97 16.05 25.25 12.61
C MET A 97 14.72 24.72 12.06
N ALA A 98 14.62 23.41 11.99
CA ALA A 98 13.44 22.68 11.58
C ALA A 98 13.45 21.29 12.22
N CYS A 99 12.35 20.57 12.13
CA CYS A 99 12.33 19.16 12.46
C CYS A 99 11.28 18.42 11.62
N VAL A 100 11.50 17.13 11.44
CA VAL A 100 10.52 16.19 10.92
C VAL A 100 10.02 15.32 12.06
N LEU A 101 8.80 14.80 11.96
CA LEU A 101 8.28 13.93 13.00
C LEU A 101 7.22 12.96 12.51
N THR A 102 7.13 11.86 13.23
CA THR A 102 6.06 10.89 13.14
C THR A 102 5.50 10.70 14.54
N LEU A 103 4.21 10.97 14.69
CA LEU A 103 3.48 10.88 15.94
C LEU A 103 2.41 9.78 15.81
N ALA A 104 2.38 8.88 16.78
CA ALA A 104 1.38 7.83 16.93
C ALA A 104 0.70 7.96 18.28
N LEU A 105 -0.64 7.86 18.27
CA LEU A 105 -1.46 7.75 19.46
C LEU A 105 -2.17 6.40 19.42
N VAL A 106 -1.82 5.51 20.36
CA VAL A 106 -2.35 4.15 20.41
C VAL A 106 -3.43 4.07 21.48
N ASP A 107 -4.68 3.87 21.07
CA ASP A 107 -5.79 3.54 21.96
C ASP A 107 -5.76 2.03 22.23
N LEU A 108 -5.12 1.63 23.32
CA LEU A 108 -5.05 0.21 23.68
C LEU A 108 -6.44 -0.33 23.98
N ASN A 109 -7.34 0.45 24.58
CA ASN A 109 -8.70 0.02 24.92
C ASN A 109 -9.48 -0.41 23.67
N LYS A 110 -9.50 0.45 22.64
CA LYS A 110 -10.22 0.22 21.37
C LYS A 110 -9.43 -0.55 20.32
N ASN A 111 -8.18 -0.93 20.58
CA ASN A 111 -7.29 -1.57 19.60
C ASN A 111 -7.15 -0.71 18.33
N GLN A 112 -6.90 0.60 18.50
CA GLN A 112 -6.76 1.54 17.38
C GLN A 112 -5.43 2.27 17.45
N LEU A 113 -4.83 2.49 16.28
CA LEU A 113 -3.67 3.34 16.05
C LEU A 113 -4.14 4.55 15.27
N TYR A 114 -3.81 5.75 15.76
CA TYR A 114 -3.90 7.01 15.02
C TYR A 114 -2.49 7.51 14.79
N TYR A 115 -2.23 8.11 13.62
CA TYR A 115 -0.94 8.70 13.33
C TYR A 115 -1.07 10.05 12.64
N ALA A 116 -0.06 10.89 12.86
CA ALA A 116 0.17 12.12 12.14
C ALA A 116 1.66 12.26 11.82
N HIS A 117 1.99 12.67 10.60
CA HIS A 117 3.34 12.57 10.06
C HIS A 117 3.71 13.78 9.18
N VAL A 118 4.94 14.27 9.36
CA VAL A 118 5.58 15.29 8.51
C VAL A 118 7.05 14.93 8.32
N GLY A 119 7.51 14.90 7.06
CA GLY A 119 8.91 14.63 6.70
C GLY A 119 9.21 13.17 6.36
N ASP A 120 10.32 12.62 6.84
CA ASP A 120 10.87 11.33 6.40
C ASP A 120 11.25 10.38 7.55
N THR A 121 10.91 10.73 8.79
CA THR A 121 10.75 9.72 9.85
C THR A 121 9.68 8.69 9.44
N ARG A 122 9.79 7.45 9.90
CA ARG A 122 8.94 6.35 9.41
C ARG A 122 8.12 5.69 10.49
N LEU A 123 6.87 5.32 10.16
CA LEU A 123 6.00 4.45 10.94
C LEU A 123 5.82 3.11 10.22
N TYR A 124 6.10 2.02 10.93
CA TYR A 124 5.83 0.66 10.49
C TYR A 124 4.87 -0.05 11.44
N LEU A 125 4.06 -0.95 10.88
CA LEU A 125 3.25 -1.92 11.62
C LEU A 125 3.74 -3.33 11.30
N LEU A 126 4.13 -4.07 12.33
CA LEU A 126 4.39 -5.49 12.30
C LEU A 126 3.13 -6.25 12.73
N ARG A 127 2.60 -7.06 11.82
CA ARG A 127 1.49 -8.00 12.06
C ARG A 127 1.80 -9.32 11.37
N ASP A 128 1.58 -10.44 12.06
CA ASP A 128 1.79 -11.79 11.51
C ASP A 128 3.16 -11.95 10.81
N HIS A 129 4.22 -11.45 11.46
CA HIS A 129 5.60 -11.43 10.94
C HIS A 129 5.82 -10.60 9.65
N SER A 130 4.81 -9.86 9.18
CA SER A 130 4.91 -8.95 8.05
C SER A 130 5.04 -7.50 8.54
N LEU A 131 6.14 -6.85 8.16
CA LEU A 131 6.36 -5.43 8.42
C LEU A 131 5.79 -4.59 7.25
N ILE A 132 4.96 -3.60 7.54
CA ILE A 132 4.34 -2.72 6.55
C ILE A 132 4.65 -1.28 6.92
N LYS A 133 5.18 -0.49 5.98
CA LYS A 133 5.37 0.96 6.14
C LYS A 133 3.99 1.64 6.00
N ILE A 134 3.58 2.38 7.02
CA ILE A 134 2.29 3.10 7.06
C ILE A 134 2.47 4.54 6.58
N SER A 135 3.49 5.25 7.08
CA SER A 135 3.79 6.62 6.69
C SER A 135 4.37 6.69 5.28
N LYS A 136 4.22 7.84 4.63
CA LYS A 136 4.84 8.12 3.34
C LYS A 136 5.87 9.21 3.48
N ASP A 137 7.11 8.87 3.18
CA ASP A 137 8.24 9.78 3.21
C ASP A 137 7.94 11.01 2.31
N GLN A 138 7.86 12.18 2.92
CA GLN A 138 7.57 13.45 2.27
C GLN A 138 8.84 14.05 1.65
N SER A 139 9.53 13.23 0.85
CA SER A 139 10.75 13.52 0.09
C SER A 139 10.58 13.12 -1.38
N PHE A 140 11.42 13.64 -2.27
CA PHE A 140 11.37 13.25 -3.69
C PHE A 140 11.66 11.76 -3.87
N VAL A 141 12.68 11.25 -3.18
CA VAL A 141 13.08 9.84 -3.24
C VAL A 141 12.04 8.94 -2.57
N GLY A 142 11.51 9.38 -1.43
CA GLY A 142 10.41 8.72 -0.73
C GLY A 142 9.18 8.50 -1.61
N PHE A 143 8.72 9.54 -2.30
CA PHE A 143 7.63 9.41 -3.26
C PHE A 143 7.93 8.40 -4.39
N MET A 144 9.17 8.36 -4.88
CA MET A 144 9.57 7.43 -5.92
C MET A 144 9.63 5.98 -5.40
N GLU A 145 10.09 5.77 -4.16
CA GLU A 145 10.04 4.49 -3.46
C GLU A 145 8.58 4.03 -3.25
N ASP A 146 7.76 4.85 -2.63
CA ASP A 146 6.37 4.54 -2.27
C ASP A 146 5.49 4.25 -3.51
N SER A 147 5.81 4.89 -4.63
CA SER A 147 5.12 4.64 -5.91
C SER A 147 5.68 3.46 -6.71
N GLY A 148 6.69 2.75 -6.18
CA GLY A 148 7.33 1.60 -6.80
C GLY A 148 8.20 1.94 -8.02
N ARG A 149 8.57 3.22 -8.19
CA ARG A 149 9.49 3.68 -9.25
C ARG A 149 10.95 3.43 -8.89
N LEU A 150 11.26 3.39 -7.60
CA LEU A 150 12.54 2.94 -7.06
C LEU A 150 12.29 1.75 -6.14
N THR A 151 13.20 0.78 -6.15
CA THR A 151 13.31 -0.18 -5.05
C THR A 151 13.93 0.49 -3.82
N GLU A 152 13.81 -0.15 -2.65
CA GLU A 152 14.46 0.31 -1.42
C GLU A 152 15.98 0.51 -1.63
N GLU A 153 16.66 -0.45 -2.26
CA GLU A 153 18.09 -0.34 -2.55
C GLU A 153 18.42 0.82 -3.50
N GLN A 154 17.56 1.07 -4.49
CA GLN A 154 17.75 2.18 -5.43
C GLN A 154 17.54 3.52 -4.74
N ALA A 155 16.50 3.64 -3.91
CA ALA A 155 16.24 4.82 -3.10
C ALA A 155 17.43 5.16 -2.19
N MET A 156 17.99 4.15 -1.51
CA MET A 156 19.17 4.29 -0.67
C MET A 156 20.42 4.78 -1.40
N SER A 157 20.58 4.40 -2.67
CA SER A 157 21.70 4.85 -3.51
C SER A 157 21.49 6.19 -4.22
N HIS A 158 20.30 6.78 -4.09
CA HIS A 158 19.91 7.94 -4.89
C HIS A 158 20.64 9.22 -4.42
N PRO A 159 21.15 10.07 -5.34
CA PRO A 159 21.91 11.27 -4.98
C PRO A 159 21.09 12.30 -4.19
N LYS A 160 19.77 12.30 -4.37
CA LYS A 160 18.81 13.20 -3.70
C LYS A 160 18.12 12.57 -2.48
N ARG A 161 18.66 11.49 -1.91
CA ARG A 161 17.97 10.75 -0.83
C ARG A 161 17.72 11.61 0.42
N ASN A 162 18.63 12.55 0.71
CA ASN A 162 18.54 13.46 1.87
C ASN A 162 17.72 14.75 1.59
N GLU A 163 16.97 14.83 0.48
CA GLU A 163 16.16 16.02 0.16
C GLU A 163 14.74 15.90 0.74
N ILE A 164 14.45 16.66 1.81
CA ILE A 164 13.13 16.69 2.47
C ILE A 164 12.27 17.81 1.87
N ASN A 165 11.01 17.52 1.52
CA ASN A 165 10.09 18.52 0.95
C ASN A 165 9.22 19.21 2.00
N LYS A 166 8.97 18.55 3.14
CA LYS A 166 8.08 19.03 4.20
C LYS A 166 8.71 18.79 5.57
N ALA A 167 8.80 19.84 6.36
CA ALA A 167 9.25 19.80 7.75
C ALA A 167 8.52 20.88 8.55
N LEU A 168 8.52 20.75 9.87
CA LEU A 168 8.12 21.83 10.77
C LEU A 168 9.23 22.89 10.78
N GLY A 169 8.86 24.16 10.77
CA GLY A 169 9.80 25.29 10.74
C GLY A 169 10.21 25.75 9.34
N PHE A 170 9.78 25.07 8.26
CA PHE A 170 10.00 25.51 6.87
C PHE A 170 9.09 26.66 6.47
N THR A 171 7.79 26.55 6.79
CA THR A 171 6.79 27.56 6.45
C THR A 171 5.81 27.76 7.61
N GLY A 172 5.25 28.95 7.73
CA GLY A 172 4.13 29.19 8.65
C GLY A 172 2.82 28.59 8.12
N ASN A 173 1.84 28.44 9.00
CA ASN A 173 0.46 28.04 8.65
C ASN A 173 0.34 26.65 7.99
N ILE A 174 1.17 25.68 8.39
CA ILE A 174 1.06 24.31 7.86
C ILE A 174 -0.30 23.65 8.17
N GLY A 175 -0.99 24.11 9.21
CA GLY A 175 -2.29 23.58 9.62
C GLY A 175 -3.45 23.88 8.66
N VAL A 176 -3.30 24.86 7.75
CA VAL A 176 -4.31 25.19 6.73
C VAL A 176 -3.93 24.72 5.33
N GLN A 177 -2.74 24.17 5.16
CA GLN A 177 -2.29 23.62 3.88
C GLN A 177 -2.80 22.19 3.75
N GLU A 178 -3.60 21.94 2.71
CA GLU A 178 -4.06 20.59 2.39
C GLU A 178 -2.85 19.66 2.17
N ASP A 179 -2.97 18.43 2.67
CA ASP A 179 -1.96 17.37 2.57
C ASP A 179 -0.57 17.68 3.18
N TYR A 180 -0.35 18.79 3.89
CA TYR A 180 0.96 19.04 4.52
C TYR A 180 1.25 18.05 5.64
N ILE A 181 0.27 17.83 6.52
CA ILE A 181 0.32 16.85 7.61
C ILE A 181 -0.41 15.60 7.14
N GLU A 182 0.32 14.49 6.95
CA GLU A 182 -0.32 13.20 6.67
C GLU A 182 -0.97 12.71 7.97
N THR A 183 -2.23 12.28 7.91
CA THR A 183 -2.93 11.69 9.05
C THR A 183 -3.64 10.41 8.63
N GLY A 184 -3.84 9.51 9.59
CA GLY A 184 -4.63 8.32 9.35
C GLY A 184 -4.84 7.49 10.60
N HIS A 185 -5.59 6.40 10.43
CA HIS A 185 -5.83 5.44 11.49
C HIS A 185 -5.82 4.00 10.94
N SER A 186 -5.52 3.05 11.81
CA SER A 186 -5.50 1.62 11.49
C SER A 186 -5.88 0.81 12.74
N PRO A 187 -6.52 -0.37 12.58
CA PRO A 187 -6.61 -1.32 13.68
C PRO A 187 -5.22 -1.67 14.22
N PHE A 188 -5.09 -1.73 15.55
CA PHE A 188 -3.90 -2.13 16.29
C PHE A 188 -4.26 -3.30 17.20
N LEU A 189 -4.26 -4.50 16.63
CA LEU A 189 -4.82 -5.72 17.19
C LEU A 189 -3.85 -6.37 18.19
N PRO A 190 -4.34 -7.25 19.08
CA PRO A 190 -3.50 -8.07 19.94
C PRO A 190 -2.35 -8.74 19.19
N GLY A 191 -1.12 -8.61 19.69
CA GLY A 191 0.10 -9.14 19.06
C GLY A 191 0.82 -8.16 18.13
N ASP A 192 0.13 -7.14 17.62
CA ASP A 192 0.74 -6.13 16.75
C ASP A 192 1.85 -5.36 17.47
N THR A 193 2.85 -4.94 16.70
CA THR A 193 3.90 -4.02 17.16
C THR A 193 4.07 -2.91 16.14
N ILE A 194 4.04 -1.66 16.57
CA ILE A 194 4.49 -0.53 15.74
C ILE A 194 5.95 -0.20 16.03
N LEU A 195 6.64 0.28 14.99
CA LEU A 195 7.97 0.87 15.05
C LEU A 195 7.89 2.27 14.45
N LEU A 196 8.29 3.27 15.22
CA LEU A 196 8.63 4.59 14.70
C LEU A 196 10.15 4.72 14.71
N CYS A 197 10.73 5.29 13.66
CA CYS A 197 12.17 5.54 13.61
C CYS A 197 12.56 6.78 12.79
N SER A 198 13.74 7.33 13.10
CA SER A 198 14.41 8.32 12.25
C SER A 198 15.08 7.63 11.07
N ASP A 199 15.52 8.42 10.09
CA ASP A 199 16.21 7.94 8.91
C ASP A 199 17.51 7.20 9.27
N GLY A 200 18.18 7.57 10.36
CA GLY A 200 19.40 6.91 10.83
C GLY A 200 19.24 5.42 11.13
N LEU A 201 18.03 4.93 11.43
CA LEU A 201 17.74 3.49 11.41
C LEU A 201 17.52 2.97 9.99
N SER A 202 16.53 3.51 9.27
CA SER A 202 16.09 2.95 7.99
C SER A 202 17.13 3.06 6.87
N ASP A 203 18.05 4.01 6.97
CA ASP A 203 19.16 4.15 6.04
C ASP A 203 20.22 3.07 6.25
N MET A 204 20.39 2.61 7.50
CA MET A 204 21.44 1.65 7.86
C MET A 204 20.91 0.22 7.89
N VAL A 205 19.60 0.02 8.13
CA VAL A 205 18.98 -1.30 8.27
C VAL A 205 17.74 -1.37 7.39
N ASN A 206 17.79 -2.20 6.36
CA ASN A 206 16.67 -2.38 5.45
C ASN A 206 15.47 -3.05 6.15
N LYS A 207 14.31 -3.00 5.48
CA LYS A 207 13.06 -3.56 5.95
C LYS A 207 13.17 -5.02 6.41
N GLN A 208 13.91 -5.86 5.69
CA GLN A 208 14.10 -7.26 6.06
C GLN A 208 14.91 -7.41 7.36
N GLY A 209 15.97 -6.63 7.52
CA GLY A 209 16.78 -6.59 8.74
C GLY A 209 15.97 -6.16 9.96
N ILE A 210 15.19 -5.09 9.82
CA ILE A 210 14.27 -4.62 10.85
C ILE A 210 13.26 -5.73 11.20
N THR A 211 12.63 -6.35 10.21
CA THR A 211 11.66 -7.43 10.40
C THR A 211 12.29 -8.59 11.18
N ASN A 212 13.48 -9.03 10.78
CA ASN A 212 14.21 -10.14 11.42
C ASN A 212 14.51 -9.87 12.89
N ILE A 213 14.78 -8.62 13.27
CA ILE A 213 15.01 -8.23 14.67
C ILE A 213 13.68 -8.22 15.43
N LEU A 214 12.64 -7.60 14.87
CA LEU A 214 11.36 -7.45 15.56
C LEU A 214 10.60 -8.76 15.79
N VAL A 215 10.79 -9.77 14.93
CA VAL A 215 10.13 -11.09 15.09
C VAL A 215 10.83 -12.02 16.09
N LYS A 216 12.05 -11.70 16.55
CA LYS A 216 12.74 -12.50 17.57
C LYS A 216 11.98 -12.50 18.89
N GLU A 217 12.18 -13.54 19.68
CA GLU A 217 11.79 -13.53 21.08
C GLU A 217 12.65 -12.52 21.87
N GLY A 218 12.03 -11.84 22.83
CA GLY A 218 12.70 -10.83 23.64
C GLY A 218 11.82 -9.63 23.99
N THR A 219 12.31 -8.81 24.91
CA THR A 219 11.63 -7.58 25.33
C THR A 219 11.72 -6.50 24.25
N LEU A 220 10.84 -5.49 24.29
CA LEU A 220 10.93 -4.34 23.39
C LEU A 220 12.27 -3.60 23.57
N GLU A 221 12.79 -3.53 24.79
CA GLU A 221 14.11 -2.98 25.08
C GLU A 221 15.23 -3.73 24.37
N GLN A 222 15.24 -5.06 24.42
CA GLN A 222 16.25 -5.87 23.71
C GLN A 222 16.18 -5.63 22.19
N LYS A 223 14.96 -5.60 21.63
CA LYS A 223 14.74 -5.33 20.20
C LYS A 223 15.17 -3.91 19.80
N GLY A 224 14.81 -2.90 20.59
CA GLY A 224 15.20 -1.52 20.35
C GLY A 224 16.71 -1.33 20.39
N ASN A 225 17.38 -1.89 21.40
CA ASN A 225 18.84 -1.90 21.48
C ASN A 225 19.49 -2.63 20.30
N GLU A 226 18.94 -3.77 19.88
CA GLU A 226 19.45 -4.51 18.73
C GLU A 226 19.31 -3.73 17.42
N LEU A 227 18.20 -3.00 17.21
CA LEU A 227 18.00 -2.13 16.06
C LEU A 227 19.08 -1.01 16.02
N VAL A 228 19.26 -0.29 17.13
CA VAL A 228 20.27 0.77 17.23
C VAL A 228 21.68 0.22 17.02
N ASN A 229 22.01 -0.89 17.67
CA ASN A 229 23.32 -1.52 17.52
C ASN A 229 23.59 -1.97 16.09
N THR A 230 22.59 -2.54 15.41
CA THR A 230 22.71 -2.97 14.01
C THR A 230 22.93 -1.77 13.09
N ALA A 231 22.19 -0.67 13.28
CA ALA A 231 22.38 0.57 12.52
C ALA A 231 23.80 1.14 12.71
N ASN A 232 24.28 1.14 13.95
CA ASN A 232 25.64 1.56 14.29
C ASN A 232 26.72 0.66 13.66
N LEU A 233 26.52 -0.66 13.64
CA LEU A 233 27.43 -1.61 13.00
C LEU A 233 27.47 -1.44 11.47
N ASN A 234 26.35 -1.03 10.86
CA ASN A 234 26.24 -0.76 9.43
C ASN A 234 26.77 0.64 9.03
N GLY A 235 27.22 1.43 10.01
CA GLY A 235 27.97 2.67 9.77
C GLY A 235 27.65 3.79 10.74
N GLY A 236 26.44 3.82 11.32
CA GLY A 236 26.02 4.85 12.28
C GLY A 236 26.23 6.27 11.78
N LYS A 237 25.79 6.55 10.54
CA LYS A 237 26.08 7.80 9.84
C LYS A 237 25.28 9.00 10.36
N ASP A 238 24.16 8.73 11.00
CA ASP A 238 23.26 9.73 11.57
C ASP A 238 22.85 9.40 13.00
N ASN A 239 22.08 10.30 13.62
CA ASN A 239 21.36 10.02 14.85
C ASN A 239 20.33 8.89 14.62
N ILE A 240 20.23 7.97 15.56
CA ILE A 240 19.40 6.77 15.42
C ILE A 240 18.38 6.76 16.54
N THR A 241 17.11 6.93 16.19
CA THR A 241 16.01 6.95 17.16
C THR A 241 14.95 5.91 16.81
N VAL A 242 14.49 5.19 17.83
CA VAL A 242 13.57 4.08 17.72
C VAL A 242 12.54 4.14 18.83
N VAL A 243 11.26 4.07 18.48
CA VAL A 243 10.16 3.87 19.43
C VAL A 243 9.34 2.66 19.01
N LEU A 244 9.13 1.74 19.96
CA LEU A 244 8.34 0.54 19.81
C LEU A 244 7.12 0.61 20.71
N VAL A 245 5.96 0.19 20.21
CA VAL A 245 4.76 -0.05 21.01
C VAL A 245 4.17 -1.39 20.59
N LYS A 246 3.83 -2.25 21.56
CA LYS A 246 3.22 -3.56 21.33
C LYS A 246 1.85 -3.64 21.99
N ASN A 247 0.87 -4.13 21.24
CA ASN A 247 -0.39 -4.55 21.83
C ASN A 247 -0.19 -5.92 22.51
N ASN A 248 -0.02 -5.92 23.83
CA ASN A 248 0.20 -7.13 24.61
C ASN A 248 -1.11 -7.76 25.13
N LYS A 249 -2.28 -7.26 24.73
CA LYS A 249 -3.55 -7.86 25.10
C LYS A 249 -3.60 -9.31 24.62
N GLU A 250 -4.32 -10.15 25.34
CA GLU A 250 -4.60 -11.50 24.87
C GLU A 250 -5.48 -11.42 23.62
N SER A 251 -5.09 -12.14 22.57
CA SER A 251 -5.95 -12.29 21.40
C SER A 251 -7.20 -13.06 21.82
N TYR A 252 -8.37 -12.46 21.67
CA TYR A 252 -9.62 -13.20 21.81
C TYR A 252 -9.69 -14.22 20.67
N ALA A 253 -9.35 -15.47 20.97
CA ALA A 253 -9.67 -16.57 20.09
C ALA A 253 -11.20 -16.71 20.09
N HIS A 254 -11.86 -16.19 19.06
CA HIS A 254 -13.21 -16.66 18.77
C HIS A 254 -13.08 -18.15 18.45
N GLU A 255 -13.56 -19.00 19.36
CA GLU A 255 -13.91 -20.37 18.97
C GLU A 255 -14.84 -20.23 17.77
N ALA A 256 -14.40 -20.70 16.61
CA ALA A 256 -15.24 -20.75 15.43
C ALA A 256 -16.50 -21.51 15.84
N THR A 257 -17.63 -20.80 15.94
CA THR A 257 -18.94 -21.42 16.10
C THR A 257 -19.15 -22.26 14.85
N ARG A 258 -18.90 -23.56 14.99
CA ARG A 258 -19.24 -24.53 13.96
C ARG A 258 -20.70 -24.28 13.57
N PRO A 259 -21.06 -24.29 12.28
CA PRO A 259 -22.47 -24.19 11.91
C PRO A 259 -23.22 -25.28 12.68
N ILE A 260 -24.31 -24.88 13.35
CA ILE A 260 -25.19 -25.80 14.07
C ILE A 260 -25.79 -26.72 13.02
N THR A 261 -25.22 -27.90 12.85
CA THR A 261 -25.85 -28.98 12.08
C THR A 261 -27.17 -29.32 12.78
N PRO A 262 -28.33 -29.24 12.11
CA PRO A 262 -29.57 -29.71 12.70
C PRO A 262 -29.42 -31.21 13.02
N LEU A 263 -29.67 -31.58 14.28
CA LEU A 263 -29.73 -32.97 14.71
C LEU A 263 -30.75 -33.73 13.85
N LYS A 264 -30.25 -34.52 12.88
CA LYS A 264 -31.07 -35.54 12.23
C LYS A 264 -31.45 -36.58 13.30
N LYS A 265 -32.74 -36.65 13.61
CA LYS A 265 -33.35 -37.70 14.44
C LYS A 265 -32.86 -39.09 13.99
N LYS A 266 -32.36 -39.87 14.95
CA LYS A 266 -32.11 -41.30 14.81
C LYS A 266 -33.39 -42.00 14.30
N LYS A 267 -33.25 -42.77 13.23
CA LYS A 267 -34.04 -43.99 13.01
C LYS A 267 -33.05 -45.12 12.83
N ASN A 268 -33.09 -46.08 13.76
CA ASN A 268 -32.35 -47.32 13.73
C ASN A 268 -32.68 -48.11 12.45
N LEU A 269 -31.70 -48.78 11.86
CA LEU A 269 -31.82 -50.20 11.55
C LEU A 269 -30.41 -50.80 11.38
N HIS A 270 -30.26 -51.99 11.96
CA HIS A 270 -29.04 -52.76 12.16
C HIS A 270 -28.54 -53.51 10.90
N ALA A 271 -27.32 -54.04 11.05
CA ALA A 271 -26.74 -55.24 10.41
C ALA A 271 -26.00 -54.97 9.08
N VAL A 272 -24.80 -55.47 8.74
CA VAL A 272 -23.91 -56.58 9.16
C VAL A 272 -22.48 -56.16 8.70
N GLN A 273 -21.46 -56.08 9.54
CA GLN A 273 -20.35 -57.04 9.81
C GLN A 273 -19.38 -57.39 8.66
N GLU A 274 -18.09 -57.12 8.93
CA GLU A 274 -16.80 -57.74 8.54
C GLU A 274 -16.49 -58.12 7.08
N ALA A 275 -15.32 -57.67 6.57
CA ALA A 275 -14.10 -58.49 6.56
C ALA A 275 -12.94 -57.82 5.78
N THR A 276 -11.74 -58.02 6.32
CA THR A 276 -10.38 -57.79 5.78
C THR A 276 -10.07 -58.60 4.52
N LEU A 277 -9.13 -58.16 3.66
CA LEU A 277 -7.82 -58.83 3.42
C LEU A 277 -7.06 -58.33 2.17
N ASP A 278 -5.76 -58.64 2.23
CA ASP A 278 -4.59 -58.30 1.45
C ASP A 278 -4.54 -58.64 -0.06
N ARG A 279 -3.74 -57.81 -0.75
CA ARG A 279 -2.65 -58.12 -1.72
C ARG A 279 -2.55 -59.55 -2.29
N VAL A 280 -2.53 -59.70 -3.62
CA VAL A 280 -1.66 -60.63 -4.39
C VAL A 280 -1.46 -60.13 -5.84
N GLU A 281 -0.20 -60.19 -6.32
CA GLU A 281 0.27 -60.04 -7.71
C GLU A 281 -0.15 -61.20 -8.63
N ASN A 282 -0.26 -60.98 -9.95
CA ASN A 282 0.54 -61.80 -10.88
C ASN A 282 0.54 -61.29 -12.32
N GLU A 283 1.71 -61.50 -12.93
CA GLU A 283 2.15 -61.21 -14.29
C GLU A 283 1.55 -62.14 -15.35
N GLN A 284 1.72 -61.75 -16.63
CA GLN A 284 2.18 -62.54 -17.79
C GLN A 284 1.71 -61.83 -19.09
N HIS A 285 2.41 -61.76 -20.24
CA HIS A 285 3.51 -62.55 -20.79
C HIS A 285 4.08 -61.83 -22.06
N LEU A 286 5.39 -62.01 -22.33
CA LEU A 286 6.10 -62.25 -23.63
C LEU A 286 5.95 -61.25 -24.82
N ALA A 287 6.96 -60.93 -25.66
CA ALA A 287 8.22 -61.58 -25.99
C ALA A 287 9.23 -60.63 -26.72
N THR A 288 10.52 -60.80 -26.40
CA THR A 288 11.76 -60.88 -27.25
C THR A 288 12.06 -59.87 -28.38
N THR A 289 13.13 -59.06 -28.22
CA THR A 289 14.50 -59.12 -28.86
C THR A 289 14.50 -58.81 -30.38
N ASP A 290 15.35 -57.95 -30.96
CA ASP A 290 16.82 -58.00 -30.89
C ASP A 290 17.52 -56.74 -31.48
N GLN A 291 18.73 -56.49 -30.95
CA GLN A 291 19.95 -55.90 -31.56
C GLN A 291 20.19 -54.38 -31.77
N LEU A 292 21.21 -53.91 -31.02
CA LEU A 292 22.14 -52.77 -31.24
C LEU A 292 23.18 -53.12 -32.37
N PRO A 293 24.04 -52.21 -32.91
CA PRO A 293 24.80 -51.18 -32.16
C PRO A 293 25.15 -49.81 -32.82
N ALA A 294 25.41 -48.86 -31.91
CA ALA A 294 26.32 -47.69 -31.88
C ALA A 294 27.08 -47.14 -33.13
N LYS A 295 27.09 -45.79 -33.30
CA LYS A 295 28.22 -44.85 -32.98
C LYS A 295 28.13 -43.47 -33.71
N LEU A 296 28.53 -42.43 -32.95
CA LEU A 296 29.21 -41.13 -33.27
C LEU A 296 28.62 -40.07 -34.25
N ASN A 297 28.53 -38.84 -33.71
CA ASN A 297 28.42 -37.49 -34.34
C ASN A 297 29.63 -37.14 -35.28
N PRO A 298 29.69 -36.04 -36.09
CA PRO A 298 29.02 -34.72 -35.94
C PRO A 298 28.65 -33.86 -37.21
N ALA A 299 27.97 -32.74 -36.93
CA ALA A 299 28.10 -31.36 -37.51
C ALA A 299 27.58 -30.93 -38.91
N LYS A 300 26.80 -29.82 -38.84
CA LYS A 300 26.76 -28.58 -39.67
C LYS A 300 26.17 -28.59 -41.09
N GLY A 301 25.16 -27.73 -41.27
CA GLY A 301 25.00 -26.90 -42.48
C GLY A 301 23.56 -26.54 -42.85
N MET A 302 22.99 -25.45 -42.31
CA MET A 302 21.79 -24.84 -42.91
C MET A 302 21.67 -23.34 -42.57
N ASN A 303 22.49 -22.51 -43.23
CA ASN A 303 22.47 -21.04 -43.09
C ASN A 303 21.77 -20.32 -44.27
N VAL A 304 20.89 -20.99 -45.02
CA VAL A 304 20.22 -20.38 -46.19
C VAL A 304 18.79 -19.94 -45.87
N TRP A 305 18.10 -20.60 -44.92
CA TRP A 305 16.70 -20.32 -44.63
C TRP A 305 16.47 -19.04 -43.80
N LEU A 306 17.45 -18.66 -42.97
CA LEU A 306 17.37 -17.45 -42.13
C LEU A 306 17.52 -16.13 -42.93
N MET A 307 18.30 -16.12 -44.01
CA MET A 307 18.45 -14.92 -44.85
C MET A 307 17.23 -14.65 -45.72
N VAL A 308 16.55 -15.70 -46.20
CA VAL A 308 15.32 -15.55 -47.00
C VAL A 308 14.18 -15.03 -46.12
N PHE A 309 14.07 -15.48 -44.87
CA PHE A 309 13.05 -15.00 -43.94
C PHE A 309 13.29 -13.53 -43.55
N GLY A 310 14.56 -13.12 -43.35
CA GLY A 310 14.90 -11.73 -43.06
C GLY A 310 14.56 -10.75 -44.19
N LEU A 311 14.74 -11.16 -45.45
CA LEU A 311 14.42 -10.33 -46.61
C LEU A 311 12.90 -10.10 -46.77
N ILE A 312 12.10 -11.15 -46.51
CA ILE A 312 10.63 -11.07 -46.60
C ILE A 312 10.08 -10.10 -45.53
N VAL A 313 10.64 -10.12 -44.32
CA VAL A 313 10.24 -9.21 -43.23
C VAL A 313 10.61 -7.76 -43.56
N LEU A 314 11.79 -7.51 -44.16
CA LEU A 314 12.20 -6.16 -44.56
C LEU A 314 11.33 -5.57 -45.68
N VAL A 315 10.93 -6.39 -46.66
CA VAL A 315 10.03 -5.96 -47.74
C VAL A 315 8.63 -5.65 -47.19
N ALA A 316 8.14 -6.44 -46.23
CA ALA A 316 6.85 -6.18 -45.57
C ALA A 316 6.86 -4.88 -44.76
N ILE A 317 7.96 -4.59 -44.05
CA ILE A 317 8.12 -3.33 -43.29
C ILE A 317 8.23 -2.13 -44.25
N ALA A 318 8.99 -2.24 -45.33
CA ALA A 318 9.10 -1.19 -46.35
C ALA A 318 7.74 -0.91 -47.02
N TYR A 319 6.99 -1.96 -47.36
CA TYR A 319 5.63 -1.83 -47.89
C TYR A 319 4.68 -1.14 -46.91
N PHE A 320 4.77 -1.46 -45.62
CA PHE A 320 3.93 -0.84 -44.58
C PHE A 320 4.26 0.65 -44.37
N ILE A 321 5.53 1.03 -44.45
CA ILE A 321 5.98 2.43 -44.33
C ILE A 321 5.56 3.24 -45.56
N LEU A 322 5.72 2.67 -46.76
CA LEU A 322 5.30 3.34 -48.01
C LEU A 322 3.78 3.50 -48.07
N ARG A 323 3.00 2.53 -47.58
CA ARG A 323 1.53 2.61 -47.56
C ARG A 323 1.00 3.64 -46.54
N LYS A 324 1.74 3.93 -45.46
CA LYS A 324 1.33 4.91 -44.45
C LYS A 324 1.50 6.37 -44.88
N ASN A 325 2.19 6.61 -46.00
CA ASN A 325 2.51 7.95 -46.50
C ASN A 325 1.67 8.41 -47.71
N THR A 326 0.57 7.72 -48.05
CA THR A 326 -0.21 8.03 -49.27
C THR A 326 -1.68 8.38 -49.04
N ASP A 327 -2.08 8.82 -47.84
CA ASP A 327 -3.42 9.37 -47.61
C ASP A 327 -3.33 10.63 -46.75
N ASN A 328 -2.95 11.74 -47.38
CA ASN A 328 -3.22 13.09 -46.88
C ASN A 328 -3.66 13.93 -48.08
N THR A 329 -4.97 14.02 -48.29
CA THR A 329 -5.56 15.04 -49.15
C THR A 329 -6.83 15.55 -48.48
N ASP A 330 -6.79 16.80 -48.02
CA ASP A 330 -7.95 17.53 -47.56
C ASP A 330 -8.90 17.79 -48.74
N GLN A 331 -10.13 17.28 -48.66
CA GLN A 331 -11.26 17.80 -49.43
C GLN A 331 -12.50 17.90 -48.53
N PHE A 332 -13.01 19.12 -48.40
CA PHE A 332 -14.32 19.44 -47.84
C PHE A 332 -15.43 19.05 -48.85
N ILE A 333 -16.39 18.23 -48.42
CA ILE A 333 -17.73 18.07 -49.03
C ILE A 333 -18.77 18.10 -47.91
N PRO A 334 -19.90 18.83 -48.05
CA PRO A 334 -20.89 18.99 -46.99
C PRO A 334 -21.85 17.79 -46.85
N VAL A 335 -22.14 17.50 -45.57
CA VAL A 335 -23.19 16.70 -44.93
C VAL A 335 -24.25 16.01 -45.82
N ASP A 336 -24.36 14.68 -45.71
CA ASP A 336 -25.67 14.04 -45.48
C ASP A 336 -25.55 12.75 -44.64
N ASN A 337 -26.63 12.48 -43.92
CA ASN A 337 -26.78 11.72 -42.70
C ASN A 337 -26.37 10.22 -42.74
N ALA A 338 -25.48 9.82 -41.83
CA ALA A 338 -25.39 8.45 -41.34
C ALA A 338 -24.90 8.41 -39.88
N GLN A 339 -25.86 8.31 -38.95
CA GLN A 339 -25.75 7.87 -37.56
C GLN A 339 -24.58 8.44 -36.72
N GLN A 340 -24.87 9.51 -35.97
CA GLN A 340 -24.19 9.75 -34.70
C GLN A 340 -24.38 8.52 -33.80
N VAL A 341 -23.35 7.67 -33.68
CA VAL A 341 -23.26 6.73 -32.58
C VAL A 341 -23.08 7.58 -31.32
N GLU A 342 -24.15 7.75 -30.57
CA GLU A 342 -24.10 8.31 -29.22
C GLU A 342 -23.05 7.49 -28.44
N GLN A 343 -21.88 8.08 -28.17
CA GLN A 343 -20.81 7.41 -27.45
C GLN A 343 -21.30 7.20 -26.02
N THR A 344 -21.81 6.00 -25.73
CA THR A 344 -22.29 5.65 -24.39
C THR A 344 -21.19 5.88 -23.35
N ALA A 345 -21.56 6.22 -22.12
CA ALA A 345 -20.60 6.40 -21.03
C ALA A 345 -19.73 5.14 -20.81
N GLU A 346 -20.29 3.96 -21.07
CA GLU A 346 -19.58 2.68 -21.12
C GLU A 346 -18.48 2.66 -22.20
N PHE A 347 -18.79 3.07 -23.43
CA PHE A 347 -17.80 3.14 -24.51
C PHE A 347 -16.68 4.13 -24.18
N LYS A 348 -17.03 5.30 -23.66
CA LYS A 348 -16.06 6.32 -23.24
C LYS A 348 -15.13 5.80 -22.14
N LEU A 349 -15.66 5.04 -21.18
CA LEU A 349 -14.87 4.44 -20.10
C LEU A 349 -13.87 3.43 -20.65
N GLN A 350 -14.33 2.55 -21.54
CA GLN A 350 -13.45 1.56 -22.20
C GLN A 350 -12.38 2.21 -23.08
N ASP A 351 -12.74 3.21 -23.88
CA ASP A 351 -11.80 3.93 -24.75
C ASP A 351 -10.74 4.68 -23.93
N THR A 352 -11.14 5.29 -22.81
CA THR A 352 -10.23 5.95 -21.87
C THR A 352 -9.23 4.95 -21.27
N LEU A 353 -9.71 3.78 -20.84
CA LEU A 353 -8.83 2.71 -20.34
C LEU A 353 -7.87 2.19 -21.41
N ASN A 354 -8.31 2.08 -22.67
CA ASN A 354 -7.46 1.64 -23.76
C ASN A 354 -6.35 2.66 -24.07
N LYS A 355 -6.69 3.96 -24.08
CA LYS A 355 -5.76 5.06 -24.40
C LYS A 355 -4.90 5.52 -23.23
N LEU A 356 -5.21 5.10 -22.01
CA LEU A 356 -4.50 5.52 -20.80
C LEU A 356 -2.98 5.32 -20.93
N LYS A 357 -2.18 6.34 -20.68
CA LYS A 357 -0.72 6.20 -20.55
C LYS A 357 -0.38 6.03 -19.07
N GLY A 358 0.21 4.90 -18.69
CA GLY A 358 0.47 4.55 -17.29
C GLY A 358 -0.63 3.69 -16.65
N ASN A 359 -0.62 3.54 -15.33
CA ASN A 359 -1.46 2.57 -14.63
C ASN A 359 -2.50 3.20 -13.70
N ILE A 360 -2.69 4.52 -13.73
CA ILE A 360 -3.63 5.22 -12.85
C ILE A 360 -4.68 5.93 -13.70
N LEU A 361 -5.95 5.64 -13.48
CA LEU A 361 -7.07 6.37 -14.05
C LEU A 361 -7.95 6.91 -12.95
N ILE A 362 -8.12 8.23 -12.94
CA ILE A 362 -9.05 8.93 -12.05
C ILE A 362 -10.27 9.29 -12.88
N LEU A 363 -11.44 8.80 -12.47
CA LEU A 363 -12.73 9.10 -13.08
C LEU A 363 -13.39 10.21 -12.27
N ASN A 364 -13.66 11.34 -12.94
CA ASN A 364 -14.37 12.47 -12.35
C ASN A 364 -15.84 12.46 -12.82
N ASP A 365 -16.76 12.78 -11.91
CA ASP A 365 -18.21 12.82 -12.15
C ASP A 365 -18.65 13.85 -13.20
N SER A 366 -17.86 14.89 -13.42
CA SER A 366 -18.05 15.89 -14.48
C SER A 366 -17.82 15.30 -15.88
N VAL A 367 -16.98 14.27 -15.99
CA VAL A 367 -16.61 13.61 -17.26
C VAL A 367 -17.42 12.33 -17.49
N PHE A 368 -17.79 11.64 -16.40
CA PHE A 368 -18.55 10.40 -16.40
C PHE A 368 -19.81 10.56 -15.53
N LYS A 369 -20.94 10.86 -16.18
CA LYS A 369 -22.22 10.95 -15.48
C LYS A 369 -22.62 9.60 -14.88
N SER A 370 -22.95 9.62 -13.59
CA SER A 370 -23.42 8.46 -12.82
C SER A 370 -24.96 8.34 -12.95
N PRO A 371 -25.54 7.13 -13.10
CA PRO A 371 -24.86 5.84 -13.21
C PRO A 371 -24.35 5.56 -14.64
N ILE A 372 -23.18 4.93 -14.74
CA ILE A 372 -22.66 4.36 -15.99
C ILE A 372 -23.32 2.99 -16.17
N VAL A 373 -24.19 2.87 -17.17
CA VAL A 373 -24.87 1.61 -17.49
C VAL A 373 -23.93 0.67 -18.25
N ILE A 374 -23.74 -0.54 -17.71
CA ILE A 374 -22.84 -1.57 -18.23
C ILE A 374 -23.67 -2.68 -18.86
N SER A 375 -23.53 -2.81 -20.19
CA SER A 375 -24.13 -3.83 -21.04
C SER A 375 -23.12 -4.91 -21.46
N LYS A 376 -21.81 -4.65 -21.31
CA LYS A 376 -20.69 -5.56 -21.59
C LYS A 376 -19.56 -5.32 -20.60
N PRO A 377 -18.74 -6.34 -20.29
CA PRO A 377 -17.73 -6.20 -19.26
C PRO A 377 -16.65 -5.20 -19.69
N ILE A 378 -16.26 -4.29 -18.80
CA ILE A 378 -15.14 -3.37 -19.03
C ILE A 378 -13.83 -4.15 -18.92
N SER A 379 -13.06 -4.18 -20.01
CA SER A 379 -11.85 -4.99 -20.13
C SER A 379 -10.64 -4.29 -19.53
N ILE A 380 -9.99 -4.95 -18.57
CA ILE A 380 -8.72 -4.58 -17.93
C ILE A 380 -7.67 -5.60 -18.39
N THR A 381 -6.88 -5.23 -19.38
CA THR A 381 -5.86 -6.09 -20.02
C THR A 381 -4.45 -5.85 -19.53
N ARG A 382 -4.24 -4.86 -18.65
CA ARG A 382 -2.92 -4.43 -18.19
C ARG A 382 -2.41 -5.29 -17.03
N ASP A 383 -1.09 -5.32 -16.84
CA ASP A 383 -0.43 -5.96 -15.70
C ASP A 383 -0.87 -5.34 -14.37
N SER A 384 -0.93 -4.01 -14.29
CA SER A 384 -1.37 -3.31 -13.09
C SER A 384 -2.28 -2.12 -13.42
N LEU A 385 -3.31 -1.85 -12.61
CA LEU A 385 -4.21 -0.72 -12.76
C LEU A 385 -4.72 -0.20 -11.41
N TYR A 386 -4.69 1.10 -11.21
CA TYR A 386 -5.39 1.79 -10.14
C TYR A 386 -6.48 2.66 -10.75
N LEU A 387 -7.72 2.34 -10.43
CA LEU A 387 -8.89 3.06 -10.89
C LEU A 387 -9.56 3.72 -9.68
N LYS A 388 -9.62 5.05 -9.67
CA LYS A 388 -10.22 5.84 -8.58
C LYS A 388 -11.40 6.64 -9.12
N ALA A 389 -12.53 6.64 -8.43
CA ALA A 389 -13.62 7.58 -8.68
C ALA A 389 -13.48 8.81 -7.76
N GLU A 390 -13.48 10.01 -8.33
CA GLU A 390 -13.74 11.26 -7.61
C GLU A 390 -15.26 11.46 -7.51
N GLY A 391 -15.80 11.35 -6.30
CA GLY A 391 -17.24 11.32 -6.05
C GLY A 391 -17.84 9.90 -6.14
N THR A 392 -19.17 9.78 -6.04
CA THR A 392 -19.83 8.46 -6.04
C THR A 392 -20.17 8.04 -7.48
N ILE A 393 -19.22 7.40 -8.17
CA ILE A 393 -19.48 6.80 -9.48
C ILE A 393 -20.16 5.44 -9.29
N VAL A 394 -21.38 5.34 -9.84
CA VAL A 394 -22.18 4.12 -9.83
C VAL A 394 -22.02 3.43 -11.18
N LEU A 395 -21.50 2.21 -11.18
CA LEU A 395 -21.60 1.28 -12.31
C LEU A 395 -22.86 0.45 -12.11
N LYS A 396 -23.78 0.50 -13.07
CA LYS A 396 -25.07 -0.19 -12.99
C LYS A 396 -25.18 -1.24 -14.09
N SER A 397 -25.51 -2.47 -13.73
CA SER A 397 -25.80 -3.50 -14.72
C SER A 397 -27.03 -3.12 -15.53
N ASP A 398 -26.93 -3.22 -16.86
CA ASP A 398 -28.10 -3.15 -17.72
C ASP A 398 -29.07 -4.32 -17.39
N SER A 399 -30.36 -4.09 -17.54
CA SER A 399 -31.42 -5.05 -17.18
C SER A 399 -31.31 -6.39 -17.93
N GLY A 400 -30.79 -6.37 -19.16
CA GLY A 400 -30.50 -7.57 -19.96
C GLY A 400 -29.13 -8.18 -19.69
N TYR A 401 -28.25 -7.50 -18.96
CA TYR A 401 -26.88 -7.93 -18.71
C TYR A 401 -26.77 -8.70 -17.39
N ASN A 402 -26.26 -9.93 -17.46
CA ASN A 402 -26.04 -10.78 -16.27
C ASN A 402 -24.56 -11.08 -16.02
N GLY A 403 -23.66 -10.41 -16.74
CA GLY A 403 -22.23 -10.63 -16.64
C GLY A 403 -21.58 -9.83 -15.52
N GLN A 404 -20.25 -9.84 -15.52
CA GLN A 404 -19.42 -9.14 -14.53
C GLN A 404 -19.12 -7.71 -14.96
N PRO A 405 -18.98 -6.76 -14.02
CA PRO A 405 -18.71 -5.36 -14.37
C PRO A 405 -17.38 -5.20 -15.11
N PHE A 406 -16.38 -6.00 -14.73
CA PHE A 406 -15.04 -5.96 -15.31
C PHE A 406 -14.60 -7.34 -15.79
N PHE A 407 -13.94 -7.38 -16.94
CA PHE A 407 -13.13 -8.52 -17.34
C PHE A 407 -11.66 -8.21 -17.02
N ILE A 408 -11.09 -8.92 -16.04
CA ILE A 408 -9.69 -8.75 -15.65
C ILE A 408 -8.87 -9.89 -16.25
N ALA A 409 -7.90 -9.54 -17.10
CA ALA A 409 -7.04 -10.49 -17.79
C ALA A 409 -6.20 -11.33 -16.81
N ALA A 410 -5.89 -12.57 -17.19
CA ALA A 410 -5.15 -13.50 -16.31
C ALA A 410 -3.71 -13.04 -15.99
N ALA A 411 -3.10 -12.24 -16.88
CA ALA A 411 -1.78 -11.65 -16.66
C ALA A 411 -1.79 -10.44 -15.71
N ASN A 412 -2.98 -9.96 -15.29
CA ASN A 412 -3.08 -8.87 -14.33
C ASN A 412 -2.53 -9.31 -12.97
N LYS A 413 -1.52 -8.58 -12.50
CA LYS A 413 -0.82 -8.77 -11.23
C LYS A 413 -1.50 -8.00 -10.10
N SER A 414 -1.98 -6.78 -10.38
CA SER A 414 -2.62 -5.94 -9.36
C SER A 414 -3.64 -4.96 -9.95
N THR A 415 -4.88 -4.97 -9.45
CA THR A 415 -5.89 -3.96 -9.78
C THR A 415 -6.48 -3.38 -8.51
N LEU A 416 -6.32 -2.08 -8.25
CA LEU A 416 -6.99 -1.38 -7.16
C LEU A 416 -8.20 -0.61 -7.70
N LEU A 417 -9.38 -0.86 -7.14
CA LEU A 417 -10.59 -0.09 -7.40
C LEU A 417 -10.93 0.72 -6.15
N GLU A 418 -11.00 2.05 -6.27
CA GLU A 418 -11.30 2.95 -5.16
C GLU A 418 -12.57 3.78 -5.41
N ASN A 419 -13.45 3.81 -4.40
CA ASN A 419 -14.64 4.66 -4.35
C ASN A 419 -15.71 4.36 -5.42
N PHE A 420 -15.87 3.08 -5.79
CA PHE A 420 -16.88 2.64 -6.76
C PHE A 420 -18.15 2.10 -6.07
N THR A 421 -19.31 2.36 -6.68
CA THR A 421 -20.54 1.65 -6.33
C THR A 421 -20.99 0.75 -7.48
N PHE A 422 -21.19 -0.53 -7.22
CA PHE A 422 -21.70 -1.50 -8.18
C PHE A 422 -23.16 -1.81 -7.90
N GLU A 423 -24.05 -1.50 -8.84
CA GLU A 423 -25.49 -1.69 -8.72
C GLU A 423 -25.98 -2.83 -9.63
N ASN A 424 -26.74 -3.77 -9.08
CA ASN A 424 -27.47 -4.83 -9.82
C ASN A 424 -26.63 -5.84 -10.62
N PHE A 425 -25.33 -5.95 -10.36
CA PHE A 425 -24.52 -7.03 -10.95
C PHE A 425 -24.78 -8.36 -10.23
N LYS A 426 -25.19 -9.38 -10.99
CA LYS A 426 -25.39 -10.74 -10.48
C LYS A 426 -24.07 -11.50 -10.29
N ASN A 427 -23.05 -11.13 -11.05
CA ASN A 427 -21.74 -11.78 -11.01
C ASN A 427 -20.66 -10.72 -10.76
N ILE A 428 -19.87 -10.90 -9.70
CA ILE A 428 -18.74 -10.01 -9.35
C ILE A 428 -17.44 -10.80 -9.18
N THR A 429 -17.36 -12.03 -9.69
CA THR A 429 -16.24 -12.95 -9.44
C THR A 429 -14.89 -12.41 -9.93
N ALA A 430 -14.86 -11.59 -10.99
CA ALA A 430 -13.63 -10.91 -11.40
C ALA A 430 -13.04 -10.02 -10.29
N LEU A 431 -13.87 -9.43 -9.43
CA LEU A 431 -13.44 -8.58 -8.31
C LEU A 431 -12.96 -9.37 -7.09
N GLN A 432 -13.08 -10.70 -7.13
CA GLN A 432 -12.60 -11.61 -6.09
C GLN A 432 -11.30 -12.33 -6.49
N LYS A 433 -10.73 -12.01 -7.66
CA LYS A 433 -9.46 -12.57 -8.11
C LYS A 433 -8.30 -12.08 -7.25
N LYS A 434 -7.32 -12.96 -7.01
CA LYS A 434 -6.06 -12.61 -6.37
C LYS A 434 -5.38 -11.47 -7.15
N GLY A 435 -5.03 -10.39 -6.46
CA GLY A 435 -4.48 -9.18 -7.07
C GLY A 435 -5.51 -8.05 -7.26
N VAL A 436 -6.81 -8.29 -7.09
CA VAL A 436 -7.81 -7.22 -7.10
C VAL A 436 -8.06 -6.71 -5.68
N LEU A 437 -7.76 -5.44 -5.44
CA LEU A 437 -7.98 -4.73 -4.19
C LEU A 437 -9.17 -3.79 -4.35
N LEU A 438 -10.05 -3.76 -3.35
CA LEU A 438 -11.23 -2.90 -3.32
C LEU A 438 -11.10 -1.96 -2.11
N LYS A 439 -11.13 -0.66 -2.35
CA LYS A 439 -11.09 0.38 -1.31
C LYS A 439 -12.33 1.26 -1.43
N ASP A 440 -13.10 1.40 -0.36
CA ASP A 440 -14.33 2.20 -0.35
C ASP A 440 -15.34 1.80 -1.45
N VAL A 441 -15.38 0.50 -1.78
CA VAL A 441 -16.28 -0.06 -2.79
C VAL A 441 -17.59 -0.54 -2.16
N LYS A 442 -18.73 -0.16 -2.75
CA LYS A 442 -20.07 -0.56 -2.31
C LYS A 442 -20.74 -1.46 -3.36
N PHE A 443 -21.49 -2.45 -2.90
CA PHE A 443 -22.34 -3.30 -3.75
C PHE A 443 -23.80 -3.11 -3.36
N ILE A 444 -24.63 -2.68 -4.30
CA ILE A 444 -26.05 -2.41 -4.10
C ILE A 444 -26.85 -3.37 -4.98
N LYS A 445 -27.81 -4.06 -4.37
CA LYS A 445 -28.82 -4.82 -5.09
C LYS A 445 -30.15 -4.13 -4.90
N THR A 446 -30.68 -3.57 -5.98
CA THR A 446 -31.97 -2.88 -5.99
C THR A 446 -33.03 -3.93 -6.30
N ASP A 447 -33.62 -4.54 -5.27
CA ASP A 447 -34.75 -5.44 -5.46
C ASP A 447 -35.92 -4.62 -6.01
N SER A 448 -36.31 -4.88 -7.25
CA SER A 448 -37.39 -4.19 -7.94
C SER A 448 -38.76 -4.68 -7.44
N LEU A 449 -39.02 -4.68 -6.13
CA LEU A 449 -40.32 -4.96 -5.53
C LEU A 449 -40.42 -4.37 -4.12
N THR A 450 -40.81 -3.11 -4.00
CA THR A 450 -41.79 -2.61 -2.99
C THR A 450 -42.10 -1.13 -3.24
N ASN A 451 -42.89 -0.89 -4.29
CA ASN A 451 -43.74 0.29 -4.33
C ASN A 451 -45.05 -0.09 -3.61
N ARG A 452 -45.03 -0.04 -2.27
CA ARG A 452 -46.25 0.05 -1.46
C ARG A 452 -46.01 1.02 -0.30
N SER A 453 -46.36 2.26 -0.60
CA SER A 453 -46.79 3.30 0.34
C SER A 453 -47.76 2.77 1.40
N ASN A 454 -47.47 3.06 2.67
CA ASN A 454 -48.38 3.61 3.70
C ASN A 454 -47.90 3.25 5.12
N PRO A 455 -48.24 4.09 6.10
CA PRO A 455 -47.75 5.44 6.38
C PRO A 455 -46.64 5.46 7.44
#